data_AF-A0A661AQG2-F1
#
_entry.id   AF-A0A661AQG2-F1
#
_cell.length_a   1.000
_cell.length_b   1.000
_cell.length_c   1.000
_cell.angle_alpha   90.00
_cell.angle_beta   90.00
_cell.angle_gamma   90.00
#
_symmetry.space_group_name_H-M   'P 1'
#
loop_
_entity.id
_entity.type
_entity.pdbx_description
1 polymer ?
#
loop_
_entity_poly.entity_id
_entity_poly.type
_entity_poly.pdbx_seq_one_letter_code
_entity_poly.pdbx_strand_id
1 'polypeptide(L)'
;MSTLAELKQKTHQELVEIARSLGIPYAGLKKERLVHQILARKAEEEGLILGEGVLEIVPQGYGFLRSAAYSYTPGPDDIYVSQSQIKKFNLKTGDTVLGQVRPPKQGEKFFSLVKVEAINFEPPDKAKERVPFESLTPL
;
A
#
# COMPACT_ATOMS: atom_id res chain seq x y z
N MET A 1 12.61 -2.20 11.47
CA MET A 1 11.86 -2.40 10.22
C MET A 1 12.76 -2.19 9.02
N SER A 2 12.87 -3.19 8.13
CA SER A 2 13.46 -2.97 6.80
C SER A 2 12.45 -2.22 5.92
N THR A 3 12.85 -1.13 5.30
CA THR A 3 11.95 -0.34 4.45
C THR A 3 11.68 -1.02 3.10
N LEU A 4 10.59 -0.64 2.41
CA LEU A 4 10.31 -1.10 1.05
C LEU A 4 11.49 -0.83 0.09
N ALA A 5 12.18 0.30 0.27
CA ALA A 5 13.35 0.66 -0.52
C ALA A 5 14.50 -0.34 -0.34
N GLU A 6 14.79 -0.75 0.90
CA GLU A 6 15.81 -1.77 1.20
C GLU A 6 15.47 -3.12 0.56
N LEU A 7 14.22 -3.57 0.68
CA LEU A 7 13.80 -4.86 0.11
C LEU A 7 13.84 -4.86 -1.42
N LYS A 8 13.55 -3.73 -2.06
CA LYS A 8 13.67 -3.62 -3.53
C LYS A 8 15.11 -3.71 -4.04
N GLN A 9 16.08 -3.25 -3.26
CA GLN A 9 17.49 -3.31 -3.63
C GLN A 9 18.08 -4.73 -3.50
N LYS A 10 17.44 -5.60 -2.71
CA LYS A 10 17.86 -7.00 -2.57
C LYS A 10 17.65 -7.81 -3.86
N THR A 11 18.51 -8.79 -4.04
CA THR A 11 18.40 -9.81 -5.10
C THR A 11 17.19 -10.71 -4.85
N HIS A 12 16.72 -11.39 -5.90
CA HIS A 12 15.64 -12.36 -5.76
C HIS A 12 16.01 -13.49 -4.79
N GLN A 13 17.27 -13.93 -4.79
CA GLN A 13 17.76 -14.97 -3.88
C GLN A 13 17.68 -14.52 -2.41
N GLU A 14 18.18 -13.33 -2.09
CA GLU A 14 18.07 -12.78 -0.72
C GLU A 14 16.63 -12.63 -0.26
N LEU A 15 15.72 -12.23 -1.16
CA LEU A 15 14.29 -12.13 -0.82
C LEU A 15 13.67 -13.51 -0.56
N VAL A 16 14.07 -14.54 -1.31
CA VAL A 16 13.63 -15.92 -1.08
C VAL A 16 14.15 -16.44 0.27
N GLU A 17 15.36 -16.10 0.66
CA GLU A 17 15.90 -16.46 1.98
C GLU A 17 15.11 -15.82 3.12
N ILE A 18 14.78 -14.53 2.99
CA ILE A 18 13.95 -13.82 3.98
C ILE A 18 12.53 -14.41 4.02
N ALA A 19 11.94 -14.72 2.86
CA ALA A 19 10.63 -15.34 2.79
C ALA A 19 10.63 -16.72 3.45
N ARG A 20 11.68 -17.52 3.24
CA ARG A 20 11.86 -18.83 3.87
C ARG A 20 11.94 -18.69 5.39
N SER A 21 12.72 -17.74 5.92
CA SER A 21 12.83 -17.55 7.38
C SER A 21 11.51 -17.12 8.02
N LEU A 22 10.65 -16.42 7.27
CA LEU A 22 9.35 -15.94 7.72
C LEU A 22 8.20 -16.93 7.45
N GLY A 23 8.49 -18.10 6.85
CA GLY A 23 7.49 -19.13 6.52
C GLY A 23 6.55 -18.74 5.38
N ILE A 24 6.95 -17.82 4.51
CA ILE A 24 6.14 -17.28 3.41
C ILE A 24 6.29 -18.18 2.16
N PRO A 25 5.21 -18.66 1.54
CA PRO A 25 5.28 -19.35 0.26
C PRO A 25 5.85 -18.44 -0.84
N TYR A 26 7.03 -18.79 -1.37
CA TYR A 26 7.76 -17.95 -2.34
C TYR A 26 7.78 -18.52 -3.78
N ALA A 27 7.28 -19.74 -3.98
CA ALA A 27 7.37 -20.43 -5.27
C ALA A 27 6.55 -19.71 -6.36
N GLY A 28 7.17 -19.42 -7.50
CA GLY A 28 6.52 -18.78 -8.65
C GLY A 28 6.15 -17.31 -8.47
N LEU A 29 6.50 -16.69 -7.34
CA LEU A 29 6.20 -15.28 -7.10
C LEU A 29 7.20 -14.35 -7.79
N LYS A 30 6.66 -13.32 -8.44
CA LYS A 30 7.46 -12.18 -8.91
C LYS A 30 8.08 -11.44 -7.73
N LYS A 31 9.22 -10.78 -7.98
CA LYS A 31 9.97 -10.01 -6.98
C LYS A 31 9.08 -9.03 -6.22
N GLU A 32 8.21 -8.28 -6.91
CA GLU A 32 7.32 -7.29 -6.28
C GLU A 32 6.38 -7.93 -5.26
N ARG A 33 5.76 -9.06 -5.64
CA ARG A 33 4.82 -9.76 -4.77
C ARG A 33 5.51 -10.38 -3.56
N LEU A 34 6.73 -10.88 -3.74
CA LEU A 34 7.56 -11.41 -2.67
C LEU A 34 7.93 -10.32 -1.66
N VAL A 35 8.32 -9.13 -2.14
CA VAL A 35 8.58 -7.96 -1.29
C VAL A 35 7.35 -7.56 -0.48
N HIS A 36 6.18 -7.49 -1.11
CA HIS A 36 4.92 -7.18 -0.42
C HIS A 36 4.59 -8.19 0.68
N GLN A 37 4.70 -9.49 0.41
CA GLN A 37 4.43 -10.51 1.42
C GLN A 37 5.42 -10.46 2.59
N ILE A 38 6.70 -10.22 2.31
CA ILE A 38 7.71 -10.04 3.37
C ILE A 38 7.38 -8.85 4.25
N LEU A 39 6.96 -7.71 3.67
CA LEU A 39 6.54 -6.54 4.43
C LEU A 39 5.32 -6.85 5.29
N ALA A 40 4.31 -7.50 4.72
CA ALA A 40 3.11 -7.90 5.45
C ALA A 40 3.43 -8.79 6.64
N ARG A 41 4.26 -9.82 6.42
CA ARG A 41 4.61 -10.76 7.49
C ARG A 41 5.42 -10.11 8.61
N LYS A 42 6.37 -9.23 8.27
CA LYS A 42 7.14 -8.47 9.27
C LYS A 42 6.25 -7.51 10.08
N ALA A 43 5.30 -6.86 9.42
CA ALA A 43 4.36 -5.99 10.10
C ALA A 43 3.46 -6.78 11.07
N GLU A 44 2.98 -7.96 10.67
CA GLU A 44 2.23 -8.87 11.55
C GLU A 44 3.03 -9.30 12.79
N GLU A 45 4.32 -9.64 12.64
CA GLU A 45 5.20 -10.01 13.75
C GLU A 45 5.38 -8.86 14.76
N GLU A 46 5.33 -7.61 14.29
CA GLU A 46 5.38 -6.41 15.12
C GLU A 46 3.97 -6.01 15.66
N GLY A 47 2.94 -6.82 15.42
CA GLY A 47 1.56 -6.58 15.86
C GLY A 47 0.86 -5.45 15.11
N LEU A 48 1.38 -5.07 13.95
CA LEU A 48 0.81 -4.03 13.08
C LEU A 48 -0.16 -4.65 12.09
N ILE A 49 -1.21 -3.89 11.75
CA ILE A 49 -2.18 -4.29 10.74
C ILE A 49 -1.80 -3.57 9.44
N LEU A 50 -1.61 -4.31 8.35
CA LEU A 50 -1.49 -3.72 7.02
C LEU A 50 -2.82 -3.78 6.27
N GLY A 51 -3.09 -2.72 5.51
CA GLY A 51 -4.18 -2.64 4.58
C GLY A 51 -3.67 -2.23 3.20
N GLU A 52 -4.29 -2.79 2.16
CA GLU A 52 -4.02 -2.47 0.77
C GLU A 52 -5.34 -2.18 0.05
N GLY A 53 -5.34 -1.19 -0.83
CA GLY A 53 -6.48 -0.94 -1.71
C GLY A 53 -6.22 0.18 -2.69
N VAL A 54 -7.17 0.39 -3.60
CA VAL A 54 -7.10 1.45 -4.61
C VAL A 54 -7.80 2.69 -4.09
N LEU A 55 -7.08 3.82 -4.07
CA LEU A 55 -7.59 5.07 -3.54
C LEU A 55 -8.71 5.64 -4.42
N GLU A 56 -9.83 5.96 -3.79
CA GLU A 56 -10.87 6.83 -4.33
C GLU A 56 -10.94 8.11 -3.50
N ILE A 57 -10.68 9.26 -4.11
CA ILE A 57 -10.81 10.57 -3.46
C ILE A 57 -12.21 11.12 -3.73
N VAL A 58 -12.94 11.44 -2.65
CA VAL A 58 -14.28 12.04 -2.74
C VAL A 58 -14.20 13.57 -2.93
N PRO A 59 -15.27 14.25 -3.37
CA PRO A 59 -15.26 15.70 -3.60
C PRO A 59 -14.83 16.54 -2.38
N GLN A 60 -15.04 16.03 -1.16
CA GLN A 60 -14.61 16.67 0.08
C GLN A 60 -13.10 16.53 0.35
N GLY A 61 -12.34 15.88 -0.55
CA GLY A 61 -10.88 15.82 -0.56
C GLY A 61 -10.23 14.72 0.27
N TYR A 62 -10.97 14.04 1.15
CA TYR A 62 -10.51 12.80 1.77
C TYR A 62 -10.82 11.62 0.84
N GLY A 63 -10.38 10.40 1.19
CA GLY A 63 -10.64 9.24 0.36
C GLY A 63 -10.74 7.93 1.11
N PHE A 64 -10.99 6.87 0.35
CA PHE A 64 -11.04 5.49 0.84
C PHE A 64 -10.19 4.59 -0.05
N LEU A 65 -9.44 3.66 0.55
CA LEU A 65 -8.84 2.56 -0.20
C LEU A 65 -9.91 1.49 -0.39
N ARG A 66 -10.32 1.29 -1.64
CA ARG A 66 -11.31 0.31 -2.04
C ARG A 66 -10.65 -1.05 -2.28
N SER A 67 -11.31 -2.10 -1.84
CA SER A 67 -10.85 -3.47 -2.00
C SER A 67 -11.22 -4.05 -3.37
N ALA A 68 -10.27 -4.74 -4.01
CA ALA A 68 -10.52 -5.50 -5.23
C ALA A 68 -11.50 -6.67 -4.99
N ALA A 69 -11.56 -7.21 -3.76
CA ALA A 69 -12.47 -8.29 -3.40
C ALA A 69 -13.95 -7.84 -3.45
N TYR A 70 -14.21 -6.55 -3.32
CA TYR A 70 -15.53 -5.93 -3.42
C TYR A 70 -15.72 -5.18 -4.75
N SER A 71 -14.96 -5.54 -5.79
CA SER A 71 -15.03 -4.91 -7.12
C SER A 71 -14.88 -3.39 -7.07
N TYR A 72 -14.09 -2.87 -6.12
CA TYR A 72 -13.89 -1.45 -5.86
C TYR A 72 -15.15 -0.67 -5.48
N THR A 73 -16.21 -1.37 -5.07
CA THR A 73 -17.42 -0.74 -4.53
C THR A 73 -17.26 -0.41 -3.05
N PRO A 74 -18.05 0.52 -2.49
CA PRO A 74 -18.00 0.83 -1.07
C PRO A 74 -18.24 -0.39 -0.20
N GLY A 75 -17.27 -0.69 0.66
CA GLY A 75 -17.23 -1.86 1.53
C GLY A 75 -17.07 -1.50 3.01
N PRO A 76 -17.46 -2.39 3.93
CA PRO A 76 -17.26 -2.18 5.37
C PRO A 76 -15.78 -2.22 5.78
N ASP A 77 -14.92 -2.79 4.95
CA ASP A 77 -13.47 -2.92 5.10
C ASP A 77 -12.68 -1.77 4.45
N ASP A 78 -13.37 -0.77 3.91
CA ASP A 78 -12.72 0.40 3.31
C ASP A 78 -11.82 1.13 4.33
N ILE A 79 -10.65 1.57 3.85
CA ILE A 79 -9.66 2.24 4.69
C ILE A 79 -9.73 3.74 4.42
N TYR A 80 -10.12 4.52 5.42
CA TYR A 80 -10.13 5.97 5.38
C TYR A 80 -8.70 6.54 5.20
N VAL A 81 -8.57 7.47 4.27
CA VAL A 81 -7.36 8.25 3.99
C VAL A 81 -7.66 9.74 4.16
N SER A 82 -6.88 10.39 5.01
CA SER A 82 -7.06 11.81 5.32
C SER A 82 -6.60 12.72 4.17
N GLN A 83 -7.19 13.93 4.09
CA GLN A 83 -6.75 14.98 3.17
C GLN A 83 -5.26 15.31 3.31
N SER A 84 -4.72 15.29 4.53
CA SER A 84 -3.31 15.60 4.79
C SER A 84 -2.38 14.54 4.21
N GLN A 85 -2.74 13.26 4.31
CA GLN A 85 -1.99 12.17 3.68
C GLN A 85 -2.04 12.25 2.16
N ILE A 86 -3.22 12.50 1.58
CA ILE A 86 -3.40 12.69 0.13
C ILE A 86 -2.49 13.80 -0.38
N LYS A 87 -2.48 14.96 0.28
CA LYS A 87 -1.60 16.07 -0.08
C LYS A 87 -0.13 15.75 0.13
N LYS A 88 0.24 15.17 1.27
CA LYS A 88 1.65 14.87 1.63
C LYS A 88 2.34 13.96 0.62
N PHE A 89 1.62 12.97 0.10
CA PHE A 89 2.15 11.99 -0.85
C PHE A 89 1.73 12.26 -2.30
N ASN A 90 1.07 13.40 -2.56
CA ASN A 90 0.52 13.75 -3.87
C ASN A 90 -0.33 12.62 -4.46
N LEU A 91 -1.17 11.96 -3.66
CA LEU A 91 -2.00 10.83 -4.07
C LEU A 91 -3.11 11.30 -5.03
N LYS A 92 -3.51 10.42 -5.95
CA LYS A 92 -4.60 10.60 -6.90
C LYS A 92 -5.52 9.39 -6.84
N THR A 93 -6.79 9.60 -7.21
CA THR A 93 -7.72 8.49 -7.43
C THR A 93 -7.11 7.49 -8.42
N GLY A 94 -7.18 6.20 -8.09
CA GLY A 94 -6.56 5.11 -8.85
C GLY A 94 -5.22 4.64 -8.30
N ASP A 95 -4.58 5.37 -7.38
CA ASP A 95 -3.33 4.92 -6.76
C ASP A 95 -3.59 3.70 -5.87
N THR A 96 -2.83 2.62 -6.09
CA THR A 96 -2.80 1.47 -5.16
C THR A 96 -1.92 1.84 -3.97
N VAL A 97 -2.47 1.81 -2.76
CA VAL A 97 -1.75 2.19 -1.55
C VAL A 97 -1.68 0.98 -0.62
N LEU A 98 -0.46 0.64 -0.21
CA LEU A 98 -0.21 -0.27 0.90
C LEU A 98 0.22 0.56 2.11
N GLY A 99 -0.34 0.28 3.27
CA GLY A 99 0.09 0.96 4.48
C GLY A 99 -0.40 0.34 5.77
N GLN A 100 0.15 0.83 6.88
CA GLN A 100 -0.29 0.45 8.21
C GLN A 100 -1.64 1.08 8.49
N VAL A 101 -2.57 0.29 9.00
CA VAL A 101 -3.93 0.71 9.33
C VAL A 101 -4.22 0.45 10.79
N ARG A 102 -5.22 1.17 11.31
CA ARG A 102 -5.76 0.94 12.65
C ARG A 102 -7.27 0.70 12.57
N PRO A 103 -7.84 -0.09 13.50
CA PRO A 103 -9.28 -0.24 13.60
C PRO A 103 -9.96 1.11 13.93
N PRO A 104 -11.27 1.22 13.62
CA PRO A 104 -12.06 2.40 13.99
C PRO A 104 -12.06 2.61 15.51
N LYS A 105 -11.91 3.85 15.93
CA LYS A 105 -12.15 4.29 17.31
C LYS A 105 -13.65 4.51 17.54
N GLN A 106 -14.03 4.77 18.79
CA GLN A 106 -15.41 5.09 19.12
C GLN A 106 -15.94 6.27 18.28
N GLY A 107 -17.01 6.03 17.53
CA GLY A 107 -17.61 7.01 16.61
C GLY A 107 -17.06 6.96 15.17
N GLU A 108 -16.01 6.20 14.89
CA GLU A 108 -15.51 5.93 13.54
C GLU A 108 -16.15 4.64 12.98
N LYS A 109 -16.39 4.61 11.67
CA LYS A 109 -16.97 3.43 10.98
C LYS A 109 -15.96 2.56 10.24
N PHE A 110 -14.84 3.14 9.85
CA PHE A 110 -13.90 2.56 8.90
C PHE A 110 -12.52 2.40 9.55
N PHE A 111 -11.71 1.50 8.98
CA PHE A 111 -10.27 1.50 9.27
C PHE A 111 -9.65 2.83 8.86
N SER A 112 -8.55 3.22 9.49
CA SER A 112 -7.86 4.47 9.17
C SER A 112 -6.41 4.20 8.82
N LEU A 113 -5.95 4.76 7.71
CA LEU A 113 -4.54 4.70 7.31
C LEU A 113 -3.69 5.50 8.30
N VAL A 114 -2.70 4.85 8.90
CA VAL A 114 -1.76 5.45 9.85
C VAL A 114 -0.48 5.88 9.11
N LYS A 115 0.08 4.98 8.31
CA LYS A 115 1.36 5.19 7.62
C LYS A 115 1.31 4.55 6.23
N VAL A 116 1.77 5.29 5.22
CA VAL A 116 1.95 4.76 3.85
C VAL A 116 3.27 4.00 3.78
N GLU A 117 3.24 2.76 3.31
CA GLU A 117 4.44 1.93 3.08
C GLU A 117 4.80 1.84 1.58
N ALA A 118 3.79 1.80 0.70
CA ALA A 118 3.98 1.77 -0.75
C ALA A 118 2.87 2.52 -1.50
N ILE A 119 3.20 3.06 -2.68
CA ILE A 119 2.25 3.63 -3.64
C ILE A 119 2.57 3.02 -5.01
N ASN A 120 1.58 2.40 -5.66
CA ASN A 120 1.73 1.68 -6.92
C ASN A 120 2.94 0.73 -6.91
N PHE A 121 3.08 -0.03 -5.80
CA PHE A 121 4.16 -1.00 -5.56
C PHE A 121 5.57 -0.37 -5.49
N GLU A 122 5.69 0.95 -5.37
CA GLU A 122 6.94 1.70 -5.26
C GLU A 122 7.05 2.43 -3.90
N PRO A 123 8.27 2.79 -3.47
CA PRO A 123 8.47 3.66 -2.32
C PRO A 123 7.68 4.97 -2.44
N PRO A 124 7.04 5.46 -1.36
CA PRO A 124 6.13 6.60 -1.44
C PRO A 124 6.77 7.88 -2.00
N ASP A 125 8.08 8.03 -1.86
CA ASP A 125 8.82 9.20 -2.36
C ASP A 125 8.78 9.30 -3.89
N LYS A 126 8.76 8.16 -4.61
CA LYS A 126 8.68 8.16 -6.08
C LYS A 126 7.35 8.69 -6.60
N ALA A 127 6.27 8.58 -5.84
CA ALA A 127 4.96 9.06 -6.27
C ALA A 127 4.93 10.58 -6.48
N LYS A 128 5.85 11.33 -5.85
CA LYS A 128 5.96 12.78 -5.99
C LYS A 128 6.59 13.22 -7.31
N GLU A 129 7.43 12.37 -7.90
CA GLU A 129 8.18 12.65 -9.13
C GLU A 129 7.39 12.27 -10.39
N ARG A 130 6.17 11.75 -10.24
CA ARG A 130 5.40 11.21 -11.36
C ARG A 130 4.99 12.29 -12.36
N VAL A 131 5.16 11.98 -13.63
CA VAL A 131 4.60 12.75 -14.74
C VAL A 131 3.09 12.43 -14.85
N PRO A 132 2.21 13.42 -14.99
CA PRO A 132 0.79 13.17 -15.27
C PRO A 132 0.60 12.34 -16.54
N PHE A 133 -0.36 11.42 -16.52
CA PHE A 133 -0.62 10.54 -17.66
C PHE A 133 -0.96 11.34 -18.93
N GLU A 134 -1.70 12.43 -18.78
CA GLU A 134 -2.11 13.33 -19.86
C GLU A 134 -0.93 14.06 -20.52
N SER A 135 0.24 14.09 -19.87
CA SER A 135 1.46 14.70 -20.39
C SER A 135 2.38 13.69 -21.11
N LEU A 136 2.01 12.41 -21.16
CA LEU A 136 2.77 11.40 -21.88
C LEU A 136 2.51 11.53 -23.39
N THR A 137 3.53 11.24 -24.19
CA THR A 137 3.40 11.20 -25.66
C THR A 137 2.76 9.87 -26.07
N PRO A 138 1.58 9.87 -26.72
CA PRO A 138 0.98 8.65 -27.25
C PRO A 138 1.81 8.12 -28.44
N LEU A 139 1.92 6.79 -28.57
CA LEU A 139 2.62 6.09 -29.65
C LEU A 139 1.70 5.12 -30.38
#